data_AF-A0A8C0JCD5-F1
#
_entry.id   AF-A0A8C0JCD5-F1
#
_cell.length_a   1.000
_cell.length_b   1.000
_cell.length_c   1.000
_cell.angle_alpha   90.00
_cell.angle_beta   90.00
_cell.angle_gamma   90.00
#
_symmetry.space_group_name_H-M   'P 1'
#
loop_
_entity.id
_entity.type
_entity.pdbx_description
1 polymer ?
#
loop_
_entity_poly.entity_id
_entity_poly.type
_entity_poly.pdbx_seq_one_letter_code
_entity_poly.pdbx_strand_id
1 'polypeptide(L)'
;PSWQGRLQVFCRPKQWGKKKANQLHLGGSSIAPLHSSVLQAVFYGISFLADVLRLIKKLPSVKYIISCRDLLFSVLAFPVSTFVFMSFWVLYTYNRELVYPKSLDGIIPMWLNHAMHTVVLPLALLEIFATPHRYPPKKKGLILLGFVSVAYLSWVLWIYSVTGEWVYPLFTFFSPVGLAAFFCSSIVLIVWIYNTGEFLNRMIWGQFTFCFSPVVK
;
A
#
# COMPACT_ATOMS: atom_id res chain seq x y z
N PRO A 1 55.00 -3.45 -24.03
CA PRO A 1 53.60 -3.28 -24.54
C PRO A 1 52.64 -4.09 -23.68
N SER A 2 51.79 -3.38 -22.95
CA SER A 2 51.35 -3.66 -21.59
C SER A 2 50.16 -4.63 -21.46
N TRP A 3 50.28 -5.51 -20.47
CA TRP A 3 49.29 -6.47 -19.96
C TRP A 3 48.15 -5.81 -19.14
N GLN A 4 47.67 -4.61 -19.53
CA GLN A 4 46.71 -3.84 -18.71
C GLN A 4 45.23 -3.98 -19.16
N GLY A 5 44.92 -4.71 -20.22
CA GLY A 5 43.57 -4.77 -20.78
C GLY A 5 42.61 -5.82 -20.18
N ARG A 6 43.07 -6.74 -19.32
CA ARG A 6 42.30 -7.96 -18.98
C ARG A 6 41.89 -8.13 -17.51
N LEU A 7 42.05 -7.10 -16.68
CA LEU A 7 41.74 -7.16 -15.23
C LEU A 7 40.58 -6.27 -14.75
N GLN A 8 39.96 -5.46 -15.61
CA GLN A 8 38.83 -4.61 -15.18
C GLN A 8 37.46 -5.30 -15.15
N VAL A 9 37.34 -6.55 -15.59
CA VAL A 9 36.06 -7.28 -15.61
C VAL A 9 35.72 -7.92 -14.25
N PHE A 10 36.68 -8.04 -13.32
CA PHE A 10 36.51 -8.87 -12.11
C PHE A 10 36.29 -8.11 -10.79
N CYS A 11 36.26 -6.76 -10.77
CA CYS A 11 36.12 -5.96 -9.54
C CYS A 11 34.72 -5.37 -9.29
N ARG A 12 33.68 -5.83 -10.00
CA ARG A 12 32.28 -5.42 -9.80
C ARG A 12 31.41 -6.24 -8.80
N PRO A 13 31.82 -7.39 -8.21
CA PRO A 13 30.93 -8.15 -7.31
C PRO A 13 30.63 -7.46 -5.97
N LYS A 14 31.62 -6.80 -5.35
CA LYS A 14 31.49 -6.25 -3.98
C LYS A 14 30.57 -5.03 -3.90
N GLN A 15 30.59 -4.15 -4.91
CA GLN A 15 29.70 -2.99 -4.96
C GLN A 15 28.26 -3.38 -5.29
N TRP A 16 28.08 -4.32 -6.23
CA TRP A 16 26.76 -4.88 -6.53
C TRP A 16 26.13 -5.57 -5.31
N GLY A 17 26.93 -6.37 -4.58
CA GLY A 17 26.50 -7.00 -3.33
C GLY A 17 26.12 -6.00 -2.25
N LYS A 18 26.90 -4.92 -2.06
CA LYS A 18 26.59 -3.85 -1.10
C LYS A 18 25.33 -3.06 -1.48
N LYS A 19 25.14 -2.75 -2.77
CA LYS A 19 23.92 -2.07 -3.25
C LYS A 19 22.68 -2.93 -3.03
N LYS A 20 22.72 -4.21 -3.39
CA LYS A 20 21.64 -5.16 -3.12
C LYS A 20 21.38 -5.31 -1.62
N ALA A 21 22.41 -5.41 -0.79
CA ALA A 21 22.26 -5.52 0.66
C ALA A 21 21.61 -4.26 1.26
N ASN A 22 22.05 -3.06 0.86
CA ASN A 22 21.44 -1.81 1.29
C ASN A 22 19.99 -1.70 0.80
N GLN A 23 19.70 -2.13 -0.42
CA GLN A 23 18.34 -2.13 -0.98
C GLN A 23 17.42 -3.09 -0.20
N LEU A 24 17.89 -4.29 0.12
CA LEU A 24 17.17 -5.24 0.99
C LEU A 24 16.92 -4.68 2.39
N HIS A 25 17.90 -3.99 2.98
CA HIS A 25 17.74 -3.35 4.29
C HIS A 25 16.80 -2.14 4.28
N LEU A 26 16.74 -1.39 3.19
CA LEU A 26 16.03 -0.10 3.14
C LEU A 26 14.59 -0.17 2.66
N GLY A 27 14.15 -1.25 2.00
CA GLY A 27 12.85 -1.15 1.32
C GLY A 27 12.67 -1.88 0.00
N GLY A 28 13.66 -2.63 -0.47
CA GLY A 28 13.79 -3.06 -1.87
C GLY A 28 12.60 -3.81 -2.46
N SER A 29 12.62 -4.02 -3.78
CA SER A 29 11.55 -4.63 -4.60
C SER A 29 10.88 -5.89 -4.04
N SER A 30 11.56 -6.67 -3.21
CA SER A 30 11.00 -7.86 -2.55
C SER A 30 10.05 -7.55 -1.38
N ILE A 31 10.12 -6.35 -0.77
CA ILE A 31 9.33 -5.99 0.42
C ILE A 31 8.21 -4.98 0.15
N ALA A 32 8.18 -4.35 -1.01
CA ALA A 32 7.06 -3.49 -1.41
C ALA A 32 5.69 -4.22 -1.36
N PRO A 33 5.56 -5.48 -1.86
CA PRO A 33 4.35 -6.28 -1.67
C PRO A 33 4.01 -6.56 -0.19
N LEU A 34 5.03 -6.68 0.68
CA LEU A 34 4.84 -6.93 2.11
C LEU A 34 4.18 -5.74 2.81
N HIS A 35 4.41 -4.50 2.37
CA HIS A 35 3.85 -3.31 3.02
C HIS A 35 2.31 -3.32 3.05
N SER A 36 1.69 -3.70 1.95
CA SER A 36 0.22 -3.77 1.83
C SER A 36 -0.36 -4.90 2.69
N SER A 37 0.33 -6.05 2.74
CA SER A 37 -0.07 -7.18 3.57
C SER A 37 0.08 -6.88 5.07
N VAL A 38 1.15 -6.16 5.45
CA VAL A 38 1.36 -5.68 6.82
C VAL A 38 0.30 -4.66 7.21
N LEU A 39 -0.05 -3.72 6.33
CA LEU A 39 -1.14 -2.78 6.57
C LEU A 39 -2.47 -3.49 6.83
N GLN A 40 -2.78 -4.52 6.02
CA GLN A 40 -3.98 -5.33 6.19
C GLN A 40 -3.96 -6.11 7.51
N ALA A 41 -2.80 -6.69 7.89
CA ALA A 41 -2.64 -7.40 9.16
C ALA A 41 -2.81 -6.47 10.36
N VAL A 42 -2.25 -5.27 10.32
CA VAL A 42 -2.43 -4.24 11.36
C VAL A 42 -3.90 -3.84 11.45
N PHE A 43 -4.57 -3.62 10.31
CA PHE A 43 -5.99 -3.28 10.28
C PHE A 43 -6.87 -4.37 10.92
N TYR A 44 -6.68 -5.64 10.53
CA TYR A 44 -7.46 -6.74 11.11
C TYR A 44 -7.10 -6.99 12.58
N GLY A 45 -5.84 -6.77 12.99
CA GLY A 45 -5.46 -6.79 14.40
C GLY A 45 -6.18 -5.73 15.24
N ILE A 46 -6.29 -4.50 14.73
CA ILE A 46 -7.04 -3.42 15.38
C ILE A 46 -8.54 -3.71 15.39
N SER A 47 -9.08 -4.26 14.30
CA SER A 47 -10.50 -4.64 14.21
C SER A 47 -10.84 -5.74 15.22
N PHE A 48 -10.03 -6.79 15.30
CA PHE A 48 -10.16 -7.84 16.30
C PHE A 48 -10.08 -7.29 17.72
N LEU A 49 -9.12 -6.40 18.01
CA LEU A 49 -9.01 -5.76 19.31
C LEU A 49 -10.25 -4.91 19.64
N ALA A 50 -10.80 -4.19 18.66
CA ALA A 50 -12.03 -3.41 18.82
C ALA A 50 -13.22 -4.30 19.19
N ASP A 51 -13.36 -5.46 18.54
CA ASP A 51 -14.47 -6.40 18.74
C ASP A 51 -14.34 -7.15 20.07
N VAL A 52 -13.14 -7.59 20.43
CA VAL A 52 -12.86 -8.21 21.74
C VAL A 52 -13.10 -7.20 22.87
N LEU A 53 -12.68 -5.94 22.72
CA LEU A 53 -12.94 -4.93 23.75
C LEU A 53 -14.42 -4.58 23.85
N ARG A 54 -15.17 -4.58 22.74
CA ARG A 54 -16.64 -4.47 22.75
C ARG A 54 -17.28 -5.60 23.56
N LEU A 55 -16.79 -6.83 23.40
CA LEU A 55 -17.32 -8.00 24.11
C LEU A 55 -16.98 -7.97 25.60
N ILE A 56 -15.76 -7.56 25.97
CA ILE A 56 -15.27 -7.67 27.34
C ILE A 56 -15.69 -6.48 28.21
N LYS A 57 -15.74 -5.23 27.70
CA LYS A 57 -16.11 -4.07 28.54
C LYS A 57 -16.79 -2.92 27.78
N LYS A 58 -17.87 -2.36 28.35
CA LYS A 58 -18.45 -1.05 27.99
C LYS A 58 -17.53 0.13 28.38
N LEU A 59 -16.26 0.09 27.98
CA LEU A 59 -15.30 1.16 28.29
C LEU A 59 -15.47 2.35 27.34
N PRO A 60 -15.27 3.60 27.83
CA PRO A 60 -15.29 4.79 26.99
C PRO A 60 -14.23 4.75 25.87
N SER A 61 -13.13 4.01 26.07
CA SER A 61 -12.06 3.81 25.10
C SER A 61 -12.49 3.10 23.81
N VAL A 62 -13.60 2.33 23.85
CA VAL A 62 -14.12 1.60 22.68
C VAL A 62 -14.52 2.56 21.55
N LYS A 63 -15.01 3.76 21.87
CA LYS A 63 -15.37 4.79 20.86
C LYS A 63 -14.15 5.24 20.06
N TYR A 64 -13.02 5.46 20.73
CA TYR A 64 -11.77 5.88 20.07
C TYR A 64 -11.19 4.77 19.19
N ILE A 65 -11.27 3.52 19.64
CA ILE A 65 -10.78 2.37 18.87
C ILE A 65 -11.64 2.15 17.62
N ILE A 66 -12.97 2.25 17.71
CA ILE A 66 -13.86 2.18 16.55
C ILE A 66 -13.57 3.33 15.58
N SER A 67 -13.41 4.56 16.09
CA SER A 67 -13.08 5.70 15.23
C SER A 67 -11.73 5.55 14.55
N CYS A 68 -10.74 4.97 15.24
CA CYS A 68 -9.43 4.66 14.68
C CYS A 68 -9.54 3.58 13.59
N ARG A 69 -10.25 2.48 13.87
CA ARG A 69 -10.54 1.42 12.91
C ARG A 69 -11.20 1.97 11.65
N ASP A 70 -12.26 2.76 11.79
CA ASP A 70 -12.99 3.33 10.66
C ASP A 70 -12.12 4.29 9.84
N LEU A 71 -11.27 5.09 10.49
CA LEU A 71 -10.31 5.97 9.83
C LEU A 71 -9.22 5.17 9.10
N LEU A 72 -8.65 4.15 9.74
CA LEU A 72 -7.65 3.26 9.13
C LEU A 72 -8.24 2.51 7.94
N PHE A 73 -9.47 2.02 8.06
CA PHE A 73 -10.15 1.34 6.96
C PHE A 73 -10.37 2.27 5.77
N SER A 74 -11.02 3.41 6.02
CA SER A 74 -11.47 4.34 4.97
C SER A 74 -10.32 5.05 4.27
N VAL A 75 -9.24 5.37 5.00
CA VAL A 75 -8.11 6.13 4.45
C VAL A 75 -6.97 5.24 3.98
N LEU A 76 -6.75 4.09 4.61
CA LEU A 76 -5.59 3.25 4.31
C LEU A 76 -5.99 1.88 3.77
N ALA A 77 -6.64 1.04 4.57
CA ALA A 77 -6.81 -0.37 4.25
C ALA A 77 -7.58 -0.57 2.94
N PHE A 78 -8.74 0.08 2.77
CA PHE A 78 -9.54 -0.07 1.55
C PHE A 78 -8.89 0.61 0.32
N PRO A 79 -8.44 1.88 0.37
CA PRO A 79 -7.82 2.50 -0.80
C PRO A 79 -6.53 1.80 -1.25
N VAL A 80 -5.65 1.42 -0.31
CA VAL A 80 -4.36 0.79 -0.62
C VAL A 80 -4.56 -0.63 -1.13
N SER A 81 -5.41 -1.45 -0.50
CA SER A 81 -5.66 -2.83 -0.97
C SER A 81 -6.25 -2.84 -2.38
N THR A 82 -7.22 -1.97 -2.66
CA THR A 82 -7.82 -1.85 -4.00
C THR A 82 -6.81 -1.34 -5.02
N PHE A 83 -5.99 -0.34 -4.66
CA PHE A 83 -4.94 0.18 -5.55
C PHE A 83 -3.91 -0.90 -5.88
N VAL A 84 -3.44 -1.65 -4.88
CA VAL A 84 -2.47 -2.74 -5.06
C VAL A 84 -3.05 -3.85 -5.93
N PHE A 85 -4.29 -4.27 -5.68
CA PHE A 85 -4.96 -5.26 -6.51
C PHE A 85 -5.07 -4.79 -7.97
N MET A 86 -5.63 -3.59 -8.20
CA MET A 86 -5.85 -3.07 -9.54
C MET A 86 -4.53 -2.86 -10.30
N SER A 87 -3.56 -2.20 -9.68
CA SER A 87 -2.26 -1.94 -10.31
C SER A 87 -1.49 -3.24 -10.58
N PHE A 88 -1.48 -4.18 -9.64
CA PHE A 88 -0.82 -5.47 -9.82
C PHE A 88 -1.45 -6.23 -10.99
N TRP A 89 -2.76 -6.42 -11.03
CA TRP A 89 -3.40 -7.22 -12.07
C TRP A 89 -3.33 -6.57 -13.45
N VAL A 90 -3.50 -5.25 -13.56
CA VAL A 90 -3.32 -4.53 -14.83
C VAL A 90 -1.89 -4.73 -15.35
N LEU A 91 -0.87 -4.52 -14.51
CA LEU A 91 0.52 -4.68 -14.93
C LEU A 91 0.88 -6.15 -15.18
N TYR A 92 0.39 -7.07 -14.35
CA TYR A 92 0.68 -8.50 -14.46
C TYR A 92 0.12 -9.10 -15.75
N THR A 93 -1.11 -8.73 -16.12
CA THR A 93 -1.74 -9.16 -17.37
C THR A 93 -1.12 -8.50 -18.60
N TYR A 94 -0.69 -7.24 -18.49
CA TYR A 94 0.01 -6.54 -19.58
C TYR A 94 1.41 -7.11 -19.83
N ASN A 95 2.24 -7.13 -18.80
CA ASN A 95 3.54 -7.77 -18.82
C ASN A 95 3.99 -8.11 -17.39
N ARG A 96 3.88 -9.39 -17.05
CA ARG A 96 4.30 -9.95 -15.76
C ARG A 96 5.71 -9.53 -15.32
N GLU A 97 6.67 -9.40 -16.23
CA GLU A 97 8.06 -9.08 -15.89
C GLU A 97 8.20 -7.68 -15.25
N LEU A 98 7.20 -6.80 -15.39
CA LEU A 98 7.21 -5.47 -14.78
C LEU A 98 7.00 -5.50 -13.26
N VAL A 99 6.23 -6.46 -12.77
CA VAL A 99 5.81 -6.55 -11.35
C VAL A 99 6.27 -7.82 -10.66
N TYR A 100 6.43 -8.92 -11.40
CA TYR A 100 6.76 -10.22 -10.85
C TYR A 100 7.60 -11.05 -11.85
N PRO A 101 8.87 -10.68 -12.06
CA PRO A 101 9.77 -11.36 -12.99
C PRO A 101 10.04 -12.80 -12.56
N LYS A 102 10.36 -13.68 -13.53
CA LYS A 102 10.56 -15.12 -13.29
C LYS A 102 11.61 -15.46 -12.25
N SER A 103 12.56 -14.56 -12.00
CA SER A 103 13.58 -14.74 -10.96
C SER A 103 13.00 -14.74 -9.54
N LEU A 104 11.79 -14.18 -9.34
CA LEU A 104 11.10 -14.17 -8.05
C LEU A 104 10.29 -15.44 -7.79
N ASP A 105 10.02 -16.27 -8.80
CA ASP A 105 9.25 -17.53 -8.65
C ASP A 105 9.92 -18.50 -7.68
N GLY A 106 11.25 -18.47 -7.60
CA GLY A 106 12.04 -19.26 -6.65
C GLY A 106 12.13 -18.68 -5.24
N ILE A 107 11.67 -17.45 -5.01
CA ILE A 107 11.78 -16.74 -3.71
C ILE A 107 10.39 -16.58 -3.07
N ILE A 108 9.42 -16.10 -3.85
CA ILE A 108 8.05 -15.86 -3.41
C ILE A 108 7.19 -16.92 -4.08
N PRO A 109 6.69 -17.94 -3.36
CA PRO A 109 5.83 -18.94 -3.97
C PRO A 109 4.52 -18.32 -4.45
N MET A 110 3.92 -18.93 -5.48
CA MET A 110 2.72 -18.41 -6.14
C MET A 110 1.55 -18.17 -5.17
N TRP A 111 1.36 -19.04 -4.16
CA TRP A 111 0.32 -18.86 -3.15
C TRP A 111 0.55 -17.57 -2.33
N LEU A 112 1.80 -17.25 -2.00
CA LEU A 112 2.14 -16.07 -1.23
C LEU A 112 1.93 -14.82 -2.09
N ASN A 113 2.32 -14.87 -3.36
CA ASN A 113 2.03 -13.81 -4.33
C ASN A 113 0.53 -13.52 -4.44
N HIS A 114 -0.33 -14.56 -4.52
CA HIS A 114 -1.78 -14.39 -4.50
C HIS A 114 -2.31 -13.86 -3.17
N ALA A 115 -1.77 -14.31 -2.04
CA ALA A 115 -2.16 -13.80 -0.73
C ALA A 115 -1.89 -12.29 -0.60
N MET A 116 -0.76 -11.83 -1.15
CA MET A 116 -0.33 -10.44 -1.06
C MET A 116 -1.03 -9.49 -2.04
N HIS A 117 -1.43 -9.98 -3.21
CA HIS A 117 -1.95 -9.12 -4.29
C HIS A 117 -3.40 -9.39 -4.69
N THR A 118 -3.91 -10.61 -4.47
CA THR A 118 -5.27 -11.00 -4.85
C THR A 118 -6.20 -10.97 -3.66
N VAL A 119 -5.81 -11.61 -2.55
CA VAL A 119 -6.69 -11.85 -1.38
C VAL A 119 -7.01 -10.56 -0.61
N VAL A 120 -6.15 -9.55 -0.69
CA VAL A 120 -6.33 -8.27 0.01
C VAL A 120 -7.63 -7.53 -0.37
N LEU A 121 -8.06 -7.58 -1.64
CA LEU A 121 -9.28 -6.88 -2.08
C LEU A 121 -10.56 -7.61 -1.65
N PRO A 122 -10.75 -8.92 -1.86
CA PRO A 122 -11.89 -9.65 -1.34
C PRO A 122 -12.06 -9.49 0.17
N LEU A 123 -10.98 -9.49 0.94
CA LEU A 123 -11.04 -9.25 2.38
C LEU A 123 -11.49 -7.82 2.71
N ALA A 124 -10.99 -6.81 2.00
CA ALA A 124 -11.43 -5.43 2.18
C ALA A 124 -12.90 -5.22 1.77
N LEU A 125 -13.37 -5.88 0.71
CA LEU A 125 -14.77 -5.86 0.29
C LEU A 125 -15.67 -6.57 1.31
N LEU A 126 -15.26 -7.74 1.80
CA LEU A 126 -15.98 -8.46 2.84
C LEU A 126 -16.15 -7.59 4.09
N GLU A 127 -15.12 -6.83 4.47
CA GLU A 127 -15.21 -5.88 5.58
C GLU A 127 -16.27 -4.79 5.33
N ILE A 128 -16.36 -4.22 4.11
CA ILE A 128 -17.45 -3.27 3.76
C ILE A 128 -18.83 -3.92 3.93
N PHE A 129 -18.97 -5.19 3.53
CA PHE A 129 -20.24 -5.91 3.64
C PHE A 129 -20.58 -6.35 5.06
N ALA A 130 -19.57 -6.62 5.90
CA ALA A 130 -19.76 -7.11 7.26
C ALA A 130 -19.90 -5.99 8.29
N THR A 131 -19.21 -4.87 8.07
CA THR A 131 -19.06 -3.82 9.07
C THR A 131 -19.43 -2.44 8.49
N PRO A 132 -20.36 -1.69 9.11
CA PRO A 132 -20.57 -0.30 8.76
C PRO A 132 -19.38 0.55 9.23
N HIS A 133 -18.68 1.19 8.30
CA HIS A 133 -17.60 2.11 8.61
C HIS A 133 -18.04 3.56 8.50
N ARG A 134 -17.58 4.40 9.45
CA ARG A 134 -17.83 5.84 9.41
C ARG A 134 -16.67 6.56 8.72
N TYR A 135 -16.89 6.94 7.47
CA TYR A 135 -15.92 7.73 6.72
C TYR A 135 -15.75 9.13 7.35
N PRO A 136 -14.52 9.65 7.45
CA PRO A 136 -14.28 11.03 7.86
C PRO A 136 -14.90 12.01 6.85
N PRO A 137 -15.10 13.30 7.22
CA PRO A 137 -15.49 14.31 6.27
C PRO A 137 -14.59 14.28 5.03
N LYS A 138 -15.18 14.22 3.83
CA LYS A 138 -14.47 13.94 2.56
C LYS A 138 -13.15 14.71 2.42
N LYS A 139 -13.17 16.02 2.67
CA LYS A 139 -11.97 16.87 2.61
C LYS A 139 -10.87 16.39 3.56
N LYS A 140 -11.21 16.02 4.80
CA LYS A 140 -10.25 15.51 5.79
C LYS A 140 -9.70 14.14 5.38
N GLY A 141 -10.57 13.24 4.91
CA GLY A 141 -10.16 11.91 4.44
C GLY A 141 -9.19 12.00 3.26
N LEU A 142 -9.49 12.84 2.27
CA LEU A 142 -8.63 13.06 1.11
C LEU A 142 -7.31 13.76 1.47
N ILE A 143 -7.31 14.73 2.41
CA ILE A 143 -6.07 15.35 2.90
C ILE A 143 -5.19 14.30 3.58
N LEU A 144 -5.76 13.43 4.42
CA LEU A 144 -4.99 12.41 5.12
C LEU A 144 -4.45 11.34 4.15
N LEU A 145 -5.27 10.90 3.21
CA LEU A 145 -4.85 10.00 2.13
C LEU A 145 -3.72 10.63 1.29
N GLY A 146 -3.85 11.92 0.97
CA GLY A 146 -2.83 12.67 0.25
C GLY A 146 -1.51 12.76 1.02
N PHE A 147 -1.56 13.08 2.32
CA PHE A 147 -0.38 13.13 3.17
C PHE A 147 0.35 11.79 3.20
N VAL A 148 -0.37 10.69 3.38
CA VAL A 148 0.22 9.34 3.39
C VAL A 148 0.79 8.97 2.02
N SER A 149 0.10 9.33 0.94
CA SER A 149 0.56 9.10 -0.43
C SER A 149 1.86 9.86 -0.72
N VAL A 150 1.95 11.14 -0.34
CA VAL A 150 3.16 11.96 -0.50
C VAL A 150 4.30 11.43 0.35
N ALA A 151 4.04 11.00 1.59
CA ALA A 151 5.04 10.40 2.46
C ALA A 151 5.63 9.12 1.84
N TYR A 152 4.77 8.26 1.28
CA TYR A 152 5.19 7.05 0.59
C TYR A 152 6.00 7.35 -0.68
N LEU A 153 5.54 8.27 -1.53
CA LEU A 153 6.28 8.67 -2.74
C LEU A 153 7.64 9.29 -2.41
N SER A 154 7.69 10.14 -1.37
CA SER A 154 8.94 10.72 -0.88
C SER A 154 9.93 9.65 -0.42
N TRP A 155 9.45 8.60 0.28
CA TRP A 155 10.27 7.47 0.69
C TRP A 155 10.80 6.67 -0.51
N VAL A 156 9.97 6.40 -1.52
CA VAL A 156 10.39 5.74 -2.77
C VAL A 156 11.47 6.55 -3.50
N LEU A 157 11.26 7.86 -3.64
CA LEU A 157 12.22 8.77 -4.30
C LEU A 157 13.53 8.88 -3.50
N TRP A 158 13.45 8.87 -2.18
CA TRP A 158 14.61 8.87 -1.30
C TRP A 158 15.44 7.57 -1.45
N ILE A 159 14.80 6.40 -1.54
CA ILE A 159 15.53 5.15 -1.80
C ILE A 159 16.27 5.23 -3.14
N TYR A 160 15.62 5.73 -4.19
CA TYR A 160 16.26 5.89 -5.49
C TYR A 160 17.44 6.87 -5.42
N SER A 161 17.30 8.01 -4.72
CA SER A 161 18.38 8.98 -4.63
C SER A 161 19.60 8.46 -3.87
N VAL A 162 19.42 7.58 -2.88
CA VAL A 162 20.51 6.98 -2.09
C VAL A 162 21.13 5.77 -2.78
N THR A 163 20.33 4.91 -3.42
CA THR A 163 20.81 3.61 -3.96
C THR A 163 21.11 3.64 -5.46
N GLY A 164 20.47 4.57 -6.20
CA GLY A 164 20.45 4.60 -7.66
C GLY A 164 19.57 3.52 -8.29
N GLU A 165 18.83 2.74 -7.49
CA GLU A 165 17.98 1.65 -7.92
C GLU A 165 16.54 1.92 -7.48
N TRP A 166 15.56 1.59 -8.33
CA TRP A 166 14.16 1.79 -7.99
C TRP A 166 13.66 0.70 -7.04
N VAL A 167 12.74 1.09 -6.14
CA VAL A 167 11.98 0.14 -5.32
C VAL A 167 11.15 -0.79 -6.20
N TYR A 168 10.63 -0.28 -7.31
CA TYR A 168 9.87 -1.06 -8.29
C TYR A 168 10.63 -1.13 -9.60
N PRO A 169 10.98 -2.33 -10.12
CA PRO A 169 11.66 -2.47 -11.40
C PRO A 169 10.92 -1.76 -12.55
N LEU A 170 9.59 -1.69 -12.48
CA LEU A 170 8.74 -0.99 -13.44
C LEU A 170 9.20 0.46 -13.71
N PHE A 171 9.72 1.17 -12.70
CA PHE A 171 10.14 2.56 -12.83
C PHE A 171 11.38 2.74 -13.69
N THR A 172 12.20 1.70 -13.86
CA THR A 172 13.37 1.73 -14.75
C THR A 172 12.99 1.87 -16.22
N PHE A 173 11.77 1.46 -16.59
CA PHE A 173 11.29 1.48 -17.97
C PHE A 173 10.67 2.83 -18.37
N PHE A 174 10.45 3.74 -17.41
CA PHE A 174 9.82 5.03 -17.67
C PHE A 174 10.84 6.16 -17.82
N SER A 175 10.57 7.08 -18.75
CA SER A 175 11.22 8.39 -18.78
C SER A 175 10.76 9.25 -17.59
N PRO A 176 11.44 10.35 -17.25
CA PRO A 176 10.98 11.26 -16.19
C PRO A 176 9.54 11.76 -16.40
N VAL A 177 9.16 12.02 -17.66
CA VAL A 177 7.79 12.39 -18.02
C VAL A 177 6.82 11.23 -17.81
N GLY A 178 7.22 10.00 -18.17
CA GLY A 178 6.44 8.80 -17.93
C GLY A 178 6.21 8.52 -16.43
N LEU A 179 7.23 8.73 -15.60
CA LEU A 179 7.11 8.63 -14.14
C LEU A 179 6.15 9.68 -13.56
N ALA A 180 6.27 10.93 -14.00
CA ALA A 180 5.35 11.99 -13.59
C ALA A 180 3.90 11.64 -13.97
N ALA A 181 3.68 11.17 -15.20
CA ALA A 181 2.37 10.72 -15.67
C ALA A 181 1.84 9.56 -14.82
N PHE A 182 2.67 8.56 -14.50
CA PHE A 182 2.30 7.41 -13.67
C PHE A 182 1.93 7.82 -12.24
N PHE A 183 2.66 8.75 -11.62
CA PHE A 183 2.31 9.25 -10.28
C PHE A 183 1.01 10.07 -10.31
N CYS A 184 0.84 10.95 -11.30
CA CYS A 184 -0.41 11.69 -11.48
C CYS A 184 -1.60 10.74 -11.67
N SER A 185 -1.49 9.73 -12.53
CA SER A 185 -2.56 8.75 -12.74
C SER A 185 -2.85 7.94 -11.47
N SER A 186 -1.82 7.60 -10.70
CA SER A 186 -1.96 6.88 -9.42
C SER A 186 -2.72 7.70 -8.38
N ILE A 187 -2.46 9.01 -8.30
CA ILE A 187 -3.19 9.93 -7.41
C ILE A 187 -4.66 10.03 -7.83
N VAL A 188 -4.93 10.17 -9.13
CA VAL A 188 -6.33 10.19 -9.64
C VAL A 188 -7.04 8.88 -9.30
N LEU A 189 -6.38 7.75 -9.52
CA LEU A 189 -6.92 6.43 -9.23
C LEU A 189 -7.22 6.25 -7.75
N ILE A 190 -6.32 6.64 -6.84
CA ILE A 190 -6.55 6.47 -5.40
C ILE A 190 -7.68 7.36 -4.87
N VAL A 191 -7.83 8.56 -5.42
CA VAL A 191 -8.98 9.44 -5.12
C VAL A 191 -10.28 8.80 -5.63
N TRP A 192 -10.27 8.23 -6.84
CA TRP A 192 -11.44 7.52 -7.38
C TRP A 192 -11.83 6.32 -6.52
N ILE A 193 -10.85 5.52 -6.07
CA ILE A 193 -11.06 4.38 -5.18
C ILE A 193 -11.65 4.84 -3.84
N TYR A 194 -11.12 5.91 -3.22
CA TYR A 194 -11.66 6.44 -1.97
C TYR A 194 -13.15 6.81 -2.10
N ASN A 195 -13.51 7.53 -3.18
CA ASN A 195 -14.90 7.91 -3.42
C ASN A 195 -15.79 6.68 -3.67
N THR A 196 -15.27 5.67 -4.36
CA THR A 196 -15.99 4.40 -4.59
C THR A 196 -16.24 3.67 -3.27
N GLY A 197 -15.24 3.57 -2.39
CA GLY A 197 -15.41 2.96 -1.07
C GLY A 197 -16.45 3.69 -0.21
N GLU A 198 -16.39 5.02 -0.19
CA GLU A 198 -17.39 5.84 0.51
C GLU A 198 -18.80 5.61 -0.08
N PHE A 199 -18.92 5.57 -1.40
CA PHE A 199 -20.18 5.33 -2.09
C PHE A 199 -20.75 3.94 -1.77
N LEU A 200 -19.93 2.88 -1.87
CA LEU A 200 -20.32 1.51 -1.56
C LEU A 200 -20.80 1.38 -0.11
N ASN A 201 -20.04 1.94 0.84
CA ASN A 201 -20.41 1.91 2.25
C ASN A 201 -21.74 2.64 2.51
N ARG A 202 -21.98 3.79 1.87
CA ARG A 202 -23.26 4.52 1.95
C ARG A 202 -24.42 3.77 1.30
N MET A 203 -24.16 3.06 0.20
CA MET A 203 -25.18 2.30 -0.52
C MET A 203 -25.65 1.09 0.30
N ILE A 204 -24.74 0.40 0.98
CA ILE A 204 -25.05 -0.79 1.77
C ILE A 204 -25.69 -0.42 3.12
N TRP A 205 -25.16 0.60 3.80
CA TRP A 205 -25.52 0.90 5.19
C TRP A 205 -26.27 2.23 5.41
N GLY A 206 -26.49 3.02 4.36
CA GLY A 206 -27.09 4.35 4.45
C GLY A 206 -26.10 5.45 4.88
N GLN A 207 -26.60 6.69 5.01
CA GLN A 207 -25.77 7.81 5.48
C GLN A 207 -25.66 7.81 7.01
N PHE A 208 -24.47 7.50 7.54
CA PHE A 208 -24.13 7.85 8.92
C PHE A 208 -23.62 9.30 8.95
N THR A 209 -24.46 10.23 9.39
CA THR A 209 -24.02 11.61 9.66
C THR A 209 -23.02 11.62 10.83
N PHE A 210 -21.97 12.42 10.67
CA PHE A 210 -20.95 12.66 11.67
C PHE A 210 -21.56 13.43 12.84
N CYS A 211 -22.28 12.75 13.73
CA CYS A 211 -22.73 13.35 14.97
C CYS A 211 -21.52 13.40 15.92
N PHE A 212 -20.66 14.40 15.74
CA PHE A 212 -20.03 15.00 16.93
C PHE A 212 -21.22 15.51 17.73
N SER A 213 -21.69 14.75 18.73
CA SER A 213 -22.39 15.41 19.82
C SER A 213 -21.41 16.48 20.31
N PRO A 214 -21.77 17.78 20.23
CA PRO A 214 -21.16 18.70 21.16
C PRO A 214 -21.49 18.09 22.52
N VAL A 215 -20.50 17.99 23.39
CA VAL A 215 -20.80 17.89 24.81
C VAL A 215 -21.61 19.14 25.12
N VAL A 216 -22.93 19.02 25.11
CA VAL A 216 -23.82 20.03 25.64
C VAL A 216 -23.59 19.96 27.14
N LYS A 217 -23.14 21.11 27.65
CA LYS A 217 -22.75 21.46 29.02
C LYS A 217 -23.29 20.58 30.13
#